data_AF-A0A843CJD0-F1
#
_entry.id   AF-A0A843CJD0-F1
#
_cell.length_a   1.000
_cell.length_b   1.000
_cell.length_c   1.000
_cell.angle_alpha   90.00
_cell.angle_beta   90.00
_cell.angle_gamma   90.00
#
_symmetry.space_group_name_H-M   'P 1'
#
loop_
_entity.id
_entity.type
_entity.pdbx_description
1 polymer ?
#
loop_
_entity_poly.entity_id
_entity_poly.type
_entity_poly.pdbx_seq_one_letter_code
_entity_poly.pdbx_strand_id
1 'polypeptide(L)'
;MDPLEYRQNNPYAKRLHDEYSRQYAIASLARSKGLDPVSKVESQTTYDLAERVEKAVGPPGVAHRIRELRKQISREETALKIAEEIVLGSFGSFAEEMAAEQAVRTALAVLDEAVTVAPIQGIHAVRIRSNPDRTRHLAVYFAGPMRSAGGTEMGMTMIVADHVRRKLNLQAYRASESEARRFVEELRIYERAVARFQYRNADDVLHDAILKLSVEPNGVETDPVEVAVNRNVMRVETNRVR
;
A
#
# COMPACT_ATOMS: atom_id res chain seq x y z
N MET A 1 -8.04 -18.14 -18.88
CA MET A 1 -9.42 -18.60 -18.88
C MET A 1 -10.20 -17.65 -18.00
N ASP A 2 -11.24 -17.06 -18.55
CA ASP A 2 -12.15 -16.19 -17.81
C ASP A 2 -12.89 -17.05 -16.76
N PRO A 3 -12.82 -16.73 -15.45
CA PRO A 3 -13.58 -17.43 -14.43
C PRO A 3 -15.10 -17.43 -14.65
N LEU A 4 -15.61 -16.57 -15.53
CA LEU A 4 -17.02 -16.48 -15.88
C LEU A 4 -17.47 -17.47 -16.96
N GLU A 5 -16.60 -17.87 -17.89
CA GLU A 5 -16.98 -18.79 -18.99
C GLU A 5 -17.53 -20.13 -18.45
N TYR A 6 -17.00 -20.61 -17.33
CA TYR A 6 -17.50 -21.81 -16.65
C TYR A 6 -18.69 -21.56 -15.70
N ARG A 7 -18.94 -20.30 -15.30
CA ARG A 7 -19.98 -19.97 -14.31
C ARG A 7 -21.33 -19.68 -14.95
N GLN A 8 -21.39 -19.18 -16.19
CA GLN A 8 -22.68 -18.85 -16.82
C GLN A 8 -23.56 -20.09 -17.07
N ASN A 9 -22.97 -21.27 -17.28
CA ASN A 9 -23.69 -22.53 -17.44
C ASN A 9 -24.18 -23.13 -16.11
N ASN A 10 -23.79 -22.56 -14.96
CA ASN A 10 -24.27 -22.98 -13.65
C ASN A 10 -25.56 -22.20 -13.29
N PRO A 11 -26.73 -22.86 -13.15
CA PRO A 11 -27.99 -22.18 -12.86
C PRO A 11 -27.96 -21.33 -11.58
N TYR A 12 -27.20 -21.75 -10.57
CA TYR A 12 -27.03 -20.99 -9.33
C TYR A 12 -26.26 -19.68 -9.56
N ALA A 13 -25.14 -19.75 -10.29
CA ALA A 13 -24.33 -18.57 -10.57
C ALA A 13 -25.05 -17.58 -11.50
N LYS A 14 -25.80 -18.10 -12.49
CA LYS A 14 -26.67 -17.27 -13.34
C LYS A 14 -27.70 -16.49 -12.50
N ARG A 15 -28.42 -17.18 -11.60
CA ARG A 15 -29.39 -16.54 -10.71
C ARG A 15 -28.77 -15.44 -9.83
N LEU A 16 -27.57 -15.67 -9.29
CA LEU A 16 -26.85 -14.64 -8.53
C LEU A 16 -26.47 -13.44 -9.39
N HIS A 17 -25.99 -13.68 -10.61
CA HIS A 17 -25.60 -12.62 -11.55
C HIS A 17 -26.80 -11.79 -12.00
N ASP A 18 -27.92 -12.43 -12.30
CA ASP A 18 -29.15 -11.75 -12.72
C ASP A 18 -29.68 -10.83 -11.60
N GLU A 19 -29.72 -11.34 -10.36
CA GLU A 19 -30.13 -10.54 -9.20
C GLU A 19 -29.14 -9.42 -8.89
N TYR A 20 -27.84 -9.69 -8.92
CA TYR A 20 -26.80 -8.66 -8.79
C TYR A 20 -26.98 -7.54 -9.81
N SER A 21 -27.16 -7.89 -11.08
CA SER A 21 -27.31 -6.92 -12.18
C SER A 21 -28.56 -6.07 -12.00
N ARG A 22 -29.67 -6.67 -11.56
CA ARG A 22 -30.90 -5.95 -11.23
C ARG A 22 -30.68 -4.91 -10.13
N GLN A 23 -30.03 -5.31 -9.03
CA GLN A 23 -29.74 -4.41 -7.91
C GLN A 23 -28.76 -3.30 -8.30
N TYR A 24 -27.71 -3.63 -9.07
CA TYR A 24 -26.72 -2.66 -9.54
C TYR A 24 -27.35 -1.61 -10.48
N ALA A 25 -28.31 -2.01 -11.33
CA ALA A 25 -29.04 -1.08 -12.19
C ALA A 25 -29.89 -0.10 -11.36
N ILE A 26 -30.57 -0.57 -10.31
CA ILE A 26 -31.33 0.28 -9.38
C ILE A 26 -30.40 1.28 -8.69
N ALA A 27 -29.27 0.81 -8.16
CA ALA A 27 -28.28 1.66 -7.51
C ALA A 27 -27.69 2.71 -8.48
N SER A 28 -27.44 2.32 -9.73
CA SER A 28 -26.95 3.23 -10.78
C SER A 28 -27.95 4.33 -11.11
N LEU A 29 -29.24 3.99 -11.21
CA LEU A 29 -30.32 4.96 -11.42
C LEU A 29 -30.51 5.89 -10.22
N ALA A 30 -30.29 5.40 -9.00
CA ALA A 30 -30.33 6.24 -7.80
C ALA A 30 -29.16 7.24 -7.79
N ARG A 31 -27.94 6.75 -8.01
CA ARG A 31 -26.71 7.57 -8.02
C ARG A 31 -26.72 8.61 -9.14
N SER A 32 -27.28 8.30 -10.31
CA SER A 32 -27.36 9.25 -11.43
C SER A 32 -28.23 10.47 -11.16
N LYS A 33 -29.05 10.48 -10.10
CA LYS A 33 -29.81 11.66 -9.65
C LYS A 33 -28.93 12.75 -9.04
N GLY A 34 -27.66 12.46 -8.74
CA GLY A 34 -26.71 13.46 -8.23
C GLY A 34 -26.99 13.91 -6.80
N LEU A 35 -27.67 13.08 -6.00
CA LEU A 35 -28.02 13.36 -4.60
C LEU A 35 -26.96 12.86 -3.60
N ASP A 36 -25.99 12.07 -4.07
CA ASP A 36 -24.90 11.47 -3.30
C ASP A 36 -23.54 12.10 -3.70
N PRO A 37 -22.45 11.90 -2.91
CA PRO A 37 -21.13 12.47 -3.21
C PRO A 37 -20.57 12.14 -4.59
N VAL A 38 -21.00 11.01 -5.17
CA VAL A 38 -20.58 10.55 -6.50
C VAL A 38 -21.81 10.09 -7.28
N SER A 39 -21.89 10.48 -8.56
CA SER A 39 -23.01 10.19 -9.47
C SER A 39 -23.02 8.77 -10.06
N LYS A 40 -22.08 7.92 -9.66
CA LYS A 40 -21.95 6.51 -10.06
C LYS A 40 -21.82 5.62 -8.84
N VAL A 41 -22.13 4.34 -9.00
CA VAL A 41 -21.89 3.32 -7.97
C VAL A 41 -20.38 3.24 -7.72
N GLU A 42 -19.99 3.37 -6.45
CA GLU A 42 -18.58 3.38 -6.04
C GLU A 42 -18.00 1.96 -5.94
N SER A 43 -18.82 0.98 -5.53
CA SER A 43 -18.44 -0.44 -5.50
C SER A 43 -18.38 -1.02 -6.91
N GLN A 44 -17.17 -1.21 -7.43
CA GLN A 44 -16.97 -1.75 -8.77
C GLN A 44 -17.03 -3.29 -8.78
N THR A 45 -17.67 -3.87 -9.79
CA THR A 45 -17.67 -5.32 -10.02
C THR A 45 -16.30 -5.79 -10.49
N THR A 46 -15.78 -6.89 -9.95
CA THR A 46 -14.54 -7.53 -10.40
C THR A 46 -14.74 -9.04 -10.45
N TYR A 47 -14.16 -9.71 -11.43
CA TYR A 47 -14.36 -11.15 -11.62
C TYR A 47 -13.17 -12.03 -11.22
N ASP A 48 -11.98 -11.44 -11.16
CA ASP A 48 -10.76 -12.11 -10.72
C ASP A 48 -9.86 -11.17 -9.92
N LEU A 49 -8.74 -11.74 -9.45
CA LEU A 49 -7.71 -10.98 -8.75
C LEU A 49 -7.17 -9.82 -9.58
N ALA A 50 -6.89 -10.06 -10.86
CA ALA A 50 -6.21 -9.10 -11.69
C ALA A 50 -7.06 -7.84 -11.90
N GLU A 51 -8.38 -8.00 -12.07
CA GLU A 51 -9.33 -6.88 -12.10
C GLU A 51 -9.46 -6.19 -10.75
N ARG A 52 -9.44 -6.93 -9.63
CA ARG A 52 -9.44 -6.30 -8.30
C ARG A 52 -8.26 -5.36 -8.15
N VAL A 53 -7.05 -5.81 -8.51
CA VAL A 53 -5.84 -4.99 -8.46
C VAL A 53 -5.99 -3.76 -9.37
N GLU A 54 -6.35 -3.94 -10.63
CA GLU A 54 -6.48 -2.83 -11.58
C GLU A 54 -7.52 -1.80 -11.15
N LYS A 55 -8.69 -2.26 -10.67
CA LYS A 55 -9.77 -1.36 -10.24
C LYS A 55 -9.52 -0.70 -8.89
N ALA A 56 -8.77 -1.37 -8.00
CA ALA A 56 -8.42 -0.83 -6.69
C ALA A 56 -7.30 0.22 -6.76
N VAL A 57 -6.22 -0.09 -7.48
CA VAL A 57 -5.01 0.73 -7.47
C VAL A 57 -4.40 0.95 -8.84
N GLY A 58 -4.85 0.26 -9.89
CA GLY A 58 -4.26 0.38 -11.23
C GLY A 58 -2.83 -0.18 -11.32
N PRO A 59 -2.03 0.26 -12.31
CA PRO A 59 -2.41 1.18 -13.39
C PRO A 59 -3.29 0.51 -14.45
N PRO A 60 -3.91 1.28 -15.38
CA PRO A 60 -4.68 0.71 -16.48
C PRO A 60 -3.88 -0.30 -17.31
N GLY A 61 -4.52 -1.41 -17.68
CA GLY A 61 -3.91 -2.52 -18.43
C GLY A 61 -3.14 -3.53 -17.58
N VAL A 62 -2.93 -3.27 -16.28
CA VAL A 62 -2.16 -4.18 -15.41
C VAL A 62 -2.83 -5.54 -15.23
N ALA A 63 -4.16 -5.63 -15.28
CA ALA A 63 -4.84 -6.92 -15.09
C ALA A 63 -4.46 -7.93 -16.17
N HIS A 64 -4.32 -7.48 -17.42
CA HIS A 64 -3.87 -8.35 -18.50
C HIS A 64 -2.50 -8.94 -18.19
N ARG A 65 -1.56 -8.08 -17.78
CA ARG A 65 -0.18 -8.48 -17.48
C ARG A 65 -0.08 -9.40 -16.27
N ILE A 66 -0.83 -9.14 -15.21
CA ILE A 66 -0.91 -10.03 -14.04
C ILE A 66 -1.38 -11.43 -14.45
N ARG A 67 -2.39 -11.54 -15.31
CA ARG A 67 -2.89 -12.85 -15.79
C ARG A 67 -1.86 -13.60 -16.62
N GLU A 68 -1.03 -12.90 -17.39
CA GLU A 68 0.06 -13.53 -18.14
C GLU A 68 1.14 -14.09 -17.21
N LEU A 69 1.64 -13.25 -16.30
CA LEU A 69 2.72 -13.60 -15.39
C LEU A 69 2.32 -14.73 -14.44
N ARG A 70 1.11 -14.71 -13.88
CA ARG A 70 0.64 -15.78 -12.97
C ARG A 70 0.54 -17.17 -13.60
N LYS A 71 0.56 -17.29 -14.93
CA LYS A 71 0.63 -18.60 -15.62
C LYS A 71 2.05 -19.17 -15.66
N GLN A 72 3.05 -18.33 -15.41
CA GLN A 72 4.47 -18.63 -15.63
C GLN A 72 5.28 -18.62 -14.33
N ILE A 73 4.95 -17.70 -13.42
CA ILE A 73 5.71 -17.43 -12.20
C ILE A 73 4.77 -17.35 -10.98
N SER A 74 5.37 -17.41 -9.78
CA SER A 74 4.63 -17.31 -8.52
C SER A 74 3.93 -15.95 -8.36
N ARG A 75 3.01 -15.87 -7.37
CA ARG A 75 2.33 -14.61 -7.02
C ARG A 75 3.34 -13.56 -6.56
N GLU A 76 4.30 -13.98 -5.75
CA GLU A 76 5.34 -13.14 -5.17
C GLU A 76 6.26 -12.58 -6.27
N GLU A 77 6.70 -13.43 -7.20
CA GLU A 77 7.47 -12.99 -8.36
C GLU A 77 6.64 -12.11 -9.30
N THR A 78 5.35 -12.40 -9.47
CA THR A 78 4.43 -11.55 -10.25
C THR A 78 4.37 -10.15 -9.67
N ALA A 79 4.21 -10.01 -8.35
CA ALA A 79 4.14 -8.71 -7.69
C ALA A 79 5.42 -7.89 -7.92
N LEU A 80 6.60 -8.50 -7.71
CA LEU A 80 7.88 -7.82 -7.93
C LEU A 80 8.09 -7.47 -9.41
N LYS A 81 7.69 -8.35 -10.33
CA LYS A 81 7.83 -8.10 -11.77
C LYS A 81 6.93 -6.99 -12.26
N ILE A 82 5.69 -6.93 -11.79
CA ILE A 82 4.77 -5.83 -12.07
C ILE A 82 5.32 -4.51 -11.51
N ALA A 83 5.84 -4.52 -10.27
CA ALA A 83 6.47 -3.33 -9.72
C ALA A 83 7.65 -2.84 -10.57
N GLU A 84 8.52 -3.74 -11.01
CA GLU A 84 9.62 -3.44 -11.91
C GLU A 84 9.10 -2.85 -13.24
N GLU A 85 8.12 -3.47 -13.88
CA GLU A 85 7.57 -3.01 -15.16
C GLU A 85 6.92 -1.63 -15.05
N ILE A 86 6.27 -1.30 -13.92
CA ILE A 86 5.69 0.01 -13.67
C ILE A 86 6.79 1.08 -13.56
N VAL A 87 7.82 0.85 -12.75
CA VAL A 87 8.90 1.84 -12.58
C VAL A 87 9.76 2.02 -13.83
N LEU A 88 9.82 1.01 -14.70
CA LEU A 88 10.49 1.07 -16.00
C LEU A 88 9.59 1.66 -17.11
N GLY A 89 8.35 2.01 -16.80
CA GLY A 89 7.46 2.73 -17.72
C GLY A 89 6.64 1.86 -18.69
N SER A 90 6.55 0.55 -18.46
CA SER A 90 5.76 -0.36 -19.33
C SER A 90 4.26 -0.07 -19.34
N PHE A 91 3.76 0.69 -18.35
CA PHE A 91 2.36 1.10 -18.21
C PHE A 91 2.15 2.61 -18.46
N GLY A 92 3.09 3.26 -19.15
CA GLY A 92 3.12 4.69 -19.37
C GLY A 92 4.19 5.40 -18.54
N SER A 93 4.49 6.64 -18.92
CA SER A 93 5.50 7.45 -18.23
C SER A 93 4.88 8.19 -17.04
N PHE A 94 5.44 7.93 -15.85
CA PHE A 94 5.12 8.64 -14.62
C PHE A 94 6.33 9.46 -14.17
N ALA A 95 6.10 10.50 -13.35
CA ALA A 95 7.19 11.07 -12.56
C ALA A 95 7.75 9.99 -11.62
N GLU A 96 9.05 10.04 -11.31
CA GLU A 96 9.76 8.98 -10.57
C GLU A 96 9.07 8.60 -9.24
N GLU A 97 8.64 9.58 -8.45
CA GLU A 97 7.89 9.33 -7.20
C GLU A 97 6.51 8.71 -7.44
N MET A 98 5.78 9.16 -8.46
CA MET A 98 4.48 8.59 -8.82
C MET A 98 4.63 7.15 -9.31
N ALA A 99 5.68 6.86 -10.07
CA ALA A 99 6.03 5.51 -10.52
C ALA A 99 6.33 4.61 -9.32
N ALA A 100 7.09 5.10 -8.34
CA ALA A 100 7.39 4.37 -7.12
C ALA A 100 6.14 4.11 -6.27
N GLU A 101 5.25 5.10 -6.14
CA GLU A 101 4.00 4.95 -5.39
C GLU A 101 3.07 3.94 -6.06
N GLN A 102 2.83 4.08 -7.36
CA GLN A 102 2.05 3.13 -8.17
C GLN A 102 2.68 1.73 -8.08
N ALA A 103 4.02 1.69 -8.20
CA ALA A 103 4.96 0.66 -7.81
C ALA A 103 4.49 -0.24 -6.66
N VAL A 104 4.59 0.39 -5.48
CA VAL A 104 4.36 -0.25 -4.20
C VAL A 104 2.90 -0.64 -4.04
N ARG A 105 1.95 0.24 -4.40
CA ARG A 105 0.51 -0.03 -4.28
C ARG A 105 0.09 -1.24 -5.11
N THR A 106 0.46 -1.30 -6.38
CA THR A 106 0.07 -2.40 -7.26
C THR A 106 0.68 -3.73 -6.83
N ALA A 107 1.97 -3.76 -6.51
CA ALA A 107 2.60 -5.00 -6.04
C ALA A 107 2.03 -5.49 -4.72
N LEU A 108 1.74 -4.58 -3.77
CA LEU A 108 1.10 -4.95 -2.51
C LEU A 108 -0.30 -5.54 -2.75
N ALA A 109 -1.10 -4.90 -3.62
CA ALA A 109 -2.41 -5.42 -4.00
C ALA A 109 -2.34 -6.80 -4.68
N VAL A 110 -1.27 -7.11 -5.42
CA VAL A 110 -1.06 -8.47 -5.96
C VAL A 110 -0.77 -9.47 -4.84
N LEU A 111 0.07 -9.12 -3.86
CA LEU A 111 0.47 -10.00 -2.76
C LEU A 111 -0.68 -10.32 -1.80
N ASP A 112 -1.48 -9.31 -1.46
CA ASP A 112 -2.67 -9.44 -0.60
C ASP A 112 -3.92 -9.90 -1.36
N GLU A 113 -3.81 -10.17 -2.66
CA GLU A 113 -4.96 -10.54 -3.49
C GLU A 113 -6.07 -9.47 -3.58
N ALA A 114 -5.71 -8.23 -3.28
CA ALA A 114 -6.55 -7.04 -3.24
C ALA A 114 -7.80 -7.26 -2.36
N VAL A 115 -7.60 -7.82 -1.16
CA VAL A 115 -8.69 -8.04 -0.19
C VAL A 115 -8.67 -7.07 0.97
N THR A 116 -7.55 -6.38 1.22
CA THR A 116 -7.44 -5.33 2.25
C THR A 116 -7.45 -3.93 1.65
N VAL A 117 -7.57 -2.96 2.54
CA VAL A 117 -7.52 -1.52 2.22
C VAL A 117 -6.11 -0.95 2.23
N ALA A 118 -5.07 -1.72 2.60
CA ALA A 118 -3.72 -1.19 2.79
C ALA A 118 -3.14 -0.51 1.53
N PRO A 119 -3.25 -1.11 0.33
CA PRO A 119 -2.74 -0.50 -0.90
C PRO A 119 -3.48 0.79 -1.29
N ILE A 120 -4.69 1.01 -0.77
CA ILE A 120 -5.54 2.16 -1.09
C ILE A 120 -5.39 3.25 -0.02
N GLN A 121 -5.59 2.89 1.24
CA GLN A 121 -5.73 3.83 2.37
C GLN A 121 -4.62 3.68 3.43
N GLY A 122 -3.91 2.54 3.45
CA GLY A 122 -2.82 2.30 4.40
C GLY A 122 -1.52 3.02 4.01
N ILE A 123 -1.21 3.05 2.72
CA ILE A 123 -0.13 3.86 2.16
C ILE A 123 -0.71 5.26 1.89
N HIS A 124 -0.26 6.25 2.66
CA HIS A 124 -0.59 7.66 2.42
C HIS A 124 0.16 8.19 1.20
N ALA A 125 1.46 7.93 1.12
CA ALA A 125 2.32 8.41 0.05
C ALA A 125 3.61 7.59 -0.03
N VAL A 126 4.25 7.60 -1.20
CA VAL A 126 5.65 7.19 -1.37
C VAL A 126 6.45 8.41 -1.83
N ARG A 127 7.61 8.64 -1.21
CA ARG A 127 8.45 9.82 -1.47
C ARG A 127 9.91 9.43 -1.66
N ILE A 128 10.62 10.21 -2.47
CA ILE A 128 12.07 10.13 -2.64
C ILE A 128 12.69 11.27 -1.82
N ARG A 129 13.45 10.90 -0.80
CA ARG A 129 14.05 11.83 0.16
C ARG A 129 15.57 11.76 0.08
N SER A 130 16.25 12.60 0.87
CA SER A 130 17.71 12.65 0.91
C SER A 130 18.28 12.17 2.24
N ASN A 131 19.35 11.38 2.14
CA ASN A 131 20.25 11.05 3.23
C ASN A 131 21.15 12.25 3.59
N PRO A 132 21.85 12.21 4.74
CA PRO A 132 22.80 13.27 5.13
C PRO A 132 23.93 13.49 4.11
N ASP A 133 24.34 12.44 3.40
CA ASP A 133 25.32 12.49 2.31
C ASP A 133 24.73 12.93 0.97
N ARG A 134 23.48 13.42 0.97
CA ARG A 134 22.70 13.84 -0.20
C ARG A 134 22.34 12.73 -1.18
N THR A 135 22.63 11.47 -0.88
CA THR A 135 22.11 10.36 -1.68
C THR A 135 20.58 10.28 -1.53
N ARG A 136 19.89 9.84 -2.59
CA ARG A 136 18.43 9.72 -2.60
C ARG A 136 18.00 8.35 -2.08
N HIS A 137 16.97 8.29 -1.24
CA HIS A 137 16.39 7.05 -0.71
C HIS A 137 14.86 7.09 -0.79
N LEU A 138 14.21 5.94 -0.62
CA LEU A 138 12.75 5.81 -0.67
C LEU A 138 12.16 5.84 0.75
N ALA A 139 11.05 6.56 0.91
CA ALA A 139 10.25 6.63 2.13
C ALA A 139 8.80 6.23 1.84
N VAL A 140 8.21 5.43 2.73
CA VAL A 140 6.80 5.04 2.67
C VAL A 140 6.08 5.69 3.83
N TYR A 141 5.11 6.55 3.53
CA TYR A 141 4.27 7.21 4.51
C TYR A 141 3.03 6.34 4.74
N PHE A 142 2.89 5.81 5.95
CA PHE A 142 1.73 5.06 6.38
C PHE A 142 0.65 5.98 6.98
N ALA A 143 -0.59 5.50 6.96
CA ALA A 143 -1.73 6.09 7.65
C ALA A 143 -2.43 5.07 8.55
N GLY A 144 -3.25 5.54 9.48
CA GLY A 144 -3.99 4.72 10.45
C GLY A 144 -4.69 3.46 9.88
N PRO A 145 -5.35 3.51 8.71
CA PRO A 145 -5.97 2.34 8.09
C PRO A 145 -5.01 1.17 7.81
N MET A 146 -3.70 1.39 7.78
CA MET A 146 -2.69 0.33 7.64
C MET A 146 -2.83 -0.73 8.74
N ARG A 147 -3.36 -0.37 9.93
CA ARG A 147 -3.58 -1.33 11.04
C ARG A 147 -4.53 -2.47 10.66
N SER A 148 -5.46 -2.26 9.73
CA SER A 148 -6.43 -3.27 9.27
C SER A 148 -5.83 -4.35 8.37
N ALA A 149 -4.65 -4.11 7.81
CA ALA A 149 -3.94 -5.00 6.89
C ALA A 149 -3.15 -6.14 7.59
N GLY A 150 -2.91 -5.98 8.90
CA GLY A 150 -2.10 -6.92 9.68
C GLY A 150 -0.60 -6.83 9.43
N GLY A 151 0.19 -7.47 10.30
CA GLY A 151 1.66 -7.35 10.29
C GLY A 151 2.34 -7.93 9.05
N THR A 152 1.78 -8.96 8.43
CA THR A 152 2.32 -9.59 7.21
C THR A 152 2.35 -8.59 6.06
N GLU A 153 1.26 -7.87 5.82
CA GLU A 153 1.16 -6.90 4.73
C GLU A 153 2.05 -5.67 4.96
N MET A 154 2.17 -5.21 6.22
CA MET A 154 3.13 -4.16 6.60
C MET A 154 4.57 -4.56 6.27
N GLY A 155 4.97 -5.81 6.61
CA GLY A 155 6.29 -6.33 6.28
C GLY A 155 6.53 -6.45 4.79
N MET A 156 5.56 -6.98 4.04
CA MET A 156 5.62 -7.09 2.58
C MET A 156 5.75 -5.71 1.91
N THR A 157 5.10 -4.68 2.45
CA THR A 157 5.21 -3.30 1.94
C THR A 157 6.67 -2.83 1.95
N MET A 158 7.39 -3.08 3.05
CA MET A 158 8.81 -2.71 3.16
C MET A 158 9.70 -3.49 2.19
N ILE A 159 9.40 -4.77 1.96
CA ILE A 159 10.14 -5.61 1.00
C ILE A 159 9.92 -5.12 -0.44
N VAL A 160 8.67 -4.83 -0.81
CA VAL A 160 8.31 -4.30 -2.14
C VAL A 160 8.94 -2.93 -2.36
N ALA A 161 8.86 -2.04 -1.37
CA ALA A 161 9.49 -0.72 -1.44
C ALA A 161 11.01 -0.83 -1.60
N ASP A 162 11.64 -1.81 -0.94
CA ASP A 162 13.07 -2.05 -1.09
C ASP A 162 13.42 -2.61 -2.49
N HIS A 163 12.54 -3.41 -3.10
CA HIS A 163 12.71 -3.82 -4.48
C HIS A 163 12.60 -2.62 -5.44
N VAL A 164 11.55 -1.80 -5.28
CA VAL A 164 11.28 -0.60 -6.09
C VAL A 164 12.45 0.38 -6.02
N ARG A 165 12.96 0.68 -4.82
CA ARG A 165 14.07 1.64 -4.66
C ARG A 165 15.34 1.17 -5.34
N ARG A 166 15.63 -0.15 -5.36
CA ARG A 166 16.76 -0.71 -6.11
C ARG A 166 16.57 -0.57 -7.62
N LYS A 167 15.36 -0.79 -8.15
CA LYS A 167 15.06 -0.63 -9.58
C LYS A 167 15.18 0.83 -10.05
N LEU A 168 14.90 1.78 -9.15
CA LEU A 168 15.11 3.21 -9.36
C LEU A 168 16.54 3.70 -9.06
N ASN A 169 17.48 2.79 -8.75
CA ASN A 169 18.86 3.11 -8.36
C ASN A 169 18.97 4.07 -7.15
N LEU A 170 17.98 4.03 -6.26
CA LEU A 170 17.98 4.77 -5.00
C LEU A 170 18.83 4.02 -3.96
N GLN A 171 19.57 4.79 -3.17
CA GLN A 171 20.40 4.27 -2.09
C GLN A 171 19.54 3.80 -0.92
N ALA A 172 20.13 2.97 -0.06
CA ALA A 172 19.48 2.58 1.18
C ALA A 172 19.26 3.82 2.06
N TYR A 173 18.12 3.86 2.73
CA TYR A 173 17.86 4.79 3.82
C TYR A 173 18.93 4.66 4.91
N ARG A 174 19.38 5.80 5.44
CA ARG A 174 20.31 5.89 6.57
C ARG A 174 19.67 6.72 7.68
N ALA A 175 19.07 6.01 8.63
CA ALA A 175 18.50 6.62 9.82
C ALA A 175 19.60 7.27 10.69
N SER A 176 19.29 8.41 11.26
CA SER A 176 20.05 9.03 12.33
C SER A 176 19.67 8.45 13.68
N GLU A 177 20.55 8.60 14.66
CA GLU A 177 20.30 8.28 16.07
C GLU A 177 19.02 8.98 16.59
N SER A 178 18.80 10.24 16.20
CA SER A 178 17.62 11.00 16.60
C SER A 178 16.32 10.42 16.05
N GLU A 179 16.34 9.87 14.83
CA GLU A 179 15.18 9.21 14.24
C GLU A 179 14.91 7.87 14.93
N ALA A 180 15.94 7.06 15.18
CA ALA A 180 15.78 5.78 15.87
C ALA A 180 15.22 5.98 17.30
N ARG A 181 15.74 6.95 18.05
CA ARG A 181 15.19 7.30 19.38
C ARG A 181 13.78 7.84 19.32
N ARG A 182 13.47 8.67 18.30
CA ARG A 182 12.12 9.15 18.05
C ARG A 182 11.14 8.00 17.80
N PHE A 183 11.51 6.99 17.03
CA PHE A 183 10.69 5.80 16.82
C PHE A 183 10.40 5.04 18.12
N VAL A 184 11.42 4.83 18.96
CA VAL A 184 11.25 4.17 20.25
C VAL A 184 10.32 4.98 21.16
N GLU A 185 10.51 6.31 21.22
CA GLU A 185 9.64 7.20 22.00
C GLU A 185 8.18 7.13 21.53
N GLU A 186 7.94 7.29 20.23
CA GLU A 186 6.58 7.21 19.65
C GLU A 186 5.92 5.87 19.98
N LEU A 187 6.63 4.76 19.83
CA LEU A 187 6.11 3.43 20.10
C LEU A 187 5.70 3.26 21.57
N ARG A 188 6.50 3.76 22.51
CA ARG A 188 6.20 3.70 23.95
C ARG A 188 5.09 4.64 24.38
N ILE A 189 4.99 5.81 23.76
CA ILE A 189 3.88 6.74 23.97
C ILE A 189 2.59 6.12 23.43
N TYR A 190 2.63 5.53 22.24
CA TYR A 190 1.50 4.84 21.63
C TYR A 190 1.00 3.68 22.50
N GLU A 191 1.91 2.83 23.02
CA GLU A 191 1.55 1.74 23.95
C GLU A 191 0.85 2.23 25.21
N ARG A 192 1.23 3.41 25.70
CA ARG A 192 0.70 3.97 26.95
C ARG A 192 -0.63 4.70 26.73
N ALA A 193 -0.76 5.45 25.64
CA ALA A 193 -1.83 6.42 25.45
C ALA A 193 -2.90 5.98 24.44
N VAL A 194 -2.58 5.10 23.49
CA VAL A 194 -3.46 4.78 22.36
C VAL A 194 -3.89 3.33 22.38
N ALA A 195 -2.98 2.38 22.14
CA ALA A 195 -3.31 0.97 22.06
C ALA A 195 -2.10 0.06 22.31
N ARG A 196 -2.37 -1.19 22.67
CA ARG A 196 -1.34 -2.23 22.84
C ARG A 196 -0.96 -2.83 21.49
N PHE A 197 0.33 -3.07 21.27
CA PHE A 197 0.79 -3.85 20.13
C PHE A 197 0.54 -5.35 20.32
N GLN A 198 0.37 -6.07 19.20
CA GLN A 198 0.28 -7.54 19.19
C GLN A 198 1.58 -8.19 19.66
N TYR A 199 2.72 -7.53 19.42
CA TYR A 199 4.03 -7.98 19.87
C TYR A 199 4.82 -6.81 20.44
N ARG A 200 5.38 -7.00 21.62
CA ARG A 200 6.21 -6.00 22.30
C ARG A 200 7.68 -6.37 22.16
N ASN A 201 8.41 -5.53 21.45
CA ASN A 201 9.87 -5.62 21.33
C ASN A 201 10.56 -4.81 22.43
N ALA A 202 11.82 -5.14 22.74
CA ALA A 202 12.68 -4.31 23.58
C ALA A 202 13.13 -3.03 22.86
N ASP A 203 13.48 -1.99 23.62
CA ASP A 203 13.82 -0.65 23.10
C ASP A 203 15.07 -0.68 22.21
N ASP A 204 16.08 -1.43 22.64
CA ASP A 204 17.32 -1.66 21.91
C ASP A 204 17.09 -2.37 20.58
N VAL A 205 16.23 -3.39 20.56
CA VAL A 205 15.86 -4.11 19.33
C VAL A 205 15.14 -3.19 18.34
N LEU A 206 14.21 -2.36 18.80
CA LEU A 206 13.50 -1.40 17.95
C LEU A 206 14.45 -0.34 17.38
N HIS A 207 15.29 0.23 18.24
CA HIS A 207 16.30 1.19 17.86
C HIS A 207 17.21 0.64 16.76
N ASP A 208 17.76 -0.55 17.00
CA ASP A 208 18.64 -1.25 16.07
C ASP A 208 17.96 -1.62 14.75
N ALA A 209 16.68 -2.00 14.81
CA ALA A 209 15.91 -2.30 13.62
C ALA A 209 15.78 -1.06 12.71
N ILE A 210 15.42 0.10 13.29
CA ILE A 210 15.28 1.36 12.53
C ILE A 210 16.60 1.77 11.87
N LEU A 211 17.72 1.61 12.55
CA LEU A 211 19.05 1.91 11.99
C LEU A 211 19.45 1.00 10.82
N LYS A 212 18.83 -0.18 10.69
CA LYS A 212 19.15 -1.19 9.67
C LYS A 212 18.17 -1.24 8.50
N LEU A 213 17.05 -0.51 8.57
CA LEU A 213 16.08 -0.46 7.48
C LEU A 213 16.65 0.27 6.25
N SER A 214 16.44 -0.32 5.07
CA SER A 214 16.90 0.23 3.79
C SER A 214 15.87 1.13 3.09
N VAL A 215 14.65 1.17 3.62
CA VAL A 215 13.56 2.07 3.23
C VAL A 215 13.11 2.78 4.49
N GLU A 216 12.84 4.08 4.39
CA GLU A 216 12.37 4.86 5.53
C GLU A 216 10.89 4.55 5.81
N PRO A 217 10.54 3.94 6.95
CA PRO A 217 9.16 3.97 7.42
C PRO A 217 8.85 5.40 7.89
N ASN A 218 7.76 5.97 7.43
CA ASN A 218 7.26 7.27 7.89
C ASN A 218 5.73 7.22 7.93
N GLY A 219 5.08 8.32 8.27
CA GLY A 219 3.64 8.37 8.33
C GLY A 219 3.11 9.76 8.62
N VAL A 220 1.83 9.92 8.35
CA VAL A 220 1.10 11.09 8.82
C VAL A 220 0.79 10.94 10.31
N GLU A 221 0.52 12.05 10.98
CA GLU A 221 -0.04 12.02 12.33
C GLU A 221 -1.34 11.20 12.34
N THR A 222 -1.42 10.22 13.24
CA THR A 222 -2.62 9.38 13.41
C THR A 222 -3.37 9.67 14.70
N ASP A 223 -2.65 10.07 15.74
CA ASP A 223 -3.20 10.26 17.08
C ASP A 223 -2.69 11.60 17.67
N PRO A 224 -3.55 12.40 18.35
CA PRO A 224 -3.19 13.74 18.83
C PRO A 224 -2.35 13.70 20.12
N VAL A 225 -1.32 12.86 20.15
CA VAL A 225 -0.43 12.65 21.29
C VAL A 225 0.96 13.16 20.94
N GLU A 226 1.47 14.12 21.71
CA GLU A 226 2.79 14.72 21.45
C GLU A 226 3.95 13.90 22.01
N VAL A 227 5.08 13.94 21.30
CA VAL A 227 6.37 13.51 21.83
C VAL A 227 6.98 14.59 22.74
N ALA A 228 7.74 14.14 23.74
CA ALA A 228 8.31 15.00 24.77
C ALA A 228 9.78 15.33 24.48
N VAL A 229 10.58 14.35 24.09
CA VAL A 229 12.05 14.47 24.04
C VAL A 229 12.52 14.73 22.61
N ASN A 230 12.19 13.86 21.66
CA ASN A 230 12.74 13.91 20.29
C ASN A 230 11.85 14.75 19.37
N ARG A 231 11.72 16.05 19.68
CA ARG A 231 10.95 17.01 18.88
C ARG A 231 11.77 17.56 17.70
N ASN A 232 11.08 17.96 16.63
CA ASN A 232 11.66 18.61 15.45
C ASN A 232 12.80 17.81 14.79
N VAL A 233 12.65 16.49 14.73
CA VAL A 233 13.60 15.62 14.02
C VAL A 233 13.48 15.89 12.52
N MET A 234 14.63 16.10 11.86
CA MET A 234 14.72 16.66 10.50
C MET A 234 13.76 16.05 9.47
N ARG A 235 13.59 14.73 9.49
CA ARG A 235 12.75 13.98 8.52
C ARG A 235 11.39 13.56 9.08
N VAL A 236 11.00 14.12 10.22
CA VAL A 236 9.71 13.85 10.86
C VAL A 236 8.92 15.15 10.91
N GLU A 237 7.89 15.25 10.08
CA GLU A 237 7.14 16.48 9.79
C GLU A 237 6.16 16.87 10.89
N THR A 238 6.05 16.07 11.95
CA THR A 238 5.15 16.29 13.09
C THR A 238 5.85 16.04 14.42
N ASN A 239 5.33 16.63 15.50
CA ASN A 239 5.73 16.32 16.88
C ASN A 239 4.73 15.41 17.59
N ARG A 240 3.89 14.71 16.82
CA ARG A 240 2.90 13.77 17.33
C ARG A 240 3.17 12.34 16.85
N VAL A 241 2.44 11.39 17.43
CA VAL A 241 2.53 9.98 17.10
C VAL A 241 2.01 9.73 15.69
N ARG A 242 2.79 8.96 14.92
CA ARG A 242 2.47 8.51 13.56
C ARG A 242 2.00 7.06 13.56
#